data_AF-A0A2A5WGV2-F1
#
_entry.id   AF-A0A2A5WGV2-F1
#
_cell.length_a   1.000
_cell.length_b   1.000
_cell.length_c   1.000
_cell.angle_alpha   90.00
_cell.angle_beta   90.00
_cell.angle_gamma   90.00
#
_symmetry.space_group_name_H-M   'P 1'
#
loop_
_entity.id
_entity.type
_entity.pdbx_description
1 polymer ?
#
loop_
_entity_poly.entity_id
_entity_poly.type
_entity_poly.pdbx_seq_one_letter_code
_entity_poly.pdbx_strand_id
1 'polypeptide(L)'
;MRKILSLAAALIAMATQSAVADERAVILIIGDGFDDTHVTMGRNYLKGQAGQLLLDQMPFRGAVQVETVDSAGKPIYVADSANTATALATGAVTQIARIGKNAA
;
A
#
# COMPACT_ATOMS: atom_id res chain seq x y z
N MET A 1 14.56 12.44 39.39
CA MET A 1 13.28 11.96 38.78
C MET A 1 12.83 12.80 37.59
N ARG A 2 12.71 14.13 37.70
CA ARG A 2 12.32 15.01 36.57
C ARG A 2 13.17 14.83 35.30
N LYS A 3 14.51 14.78 35.40
CA LYS A 3 15.41 14.61 34.25
C LYS A 3 15.25 13.28 33.49
N ILE A 4 14.88 12.21 34.19
CA ILE A 4 14.66 10.88 33.59
C ILE A 4 13.34 10.87 32.82
N LEU A 5 12.31 11.53 33.36
CA LEU A 5 11.02 11.71 32.70
C LEU A 5 11.13 12.57 31.44
N SER A 6 11.98 13.61 31.46
CA SER A 6 12.26 14.47 30.30
C SER A 6 12.98 13.74 29.17
N LEU A 7 13.93 12.87 29.52
CA LEU A 7 14.71 12.10 28.54
C LEU A 7 13.85 11.03 27.85
N ALA A 8 12.97 10.36 28.61
CA ALA A 8 12.01 9.41 28.06
C ALA A 8 11.01 10.09 27.10
N ALA A 9 10.51 11.28 27.44
CA ALA A 9 9.63 12.05 26.56
C ALA A 9 10.30 12.49 25.26
N ALA A 10 11.58 12.87 25.30
CA ALA A 10 12.35 13.25 24.10
C ALA A 10 12.63 12.05 23.17
N LEU A 11 12.93 10.88 23.73
CA LEU A 11 13.11 9.63 22.98
C LEU A 11 11.82 9.16 22.29
N ILE A 12 10.68 9.29 22.97
CA ILE A 12 9.36 8.96 22.39
C ILE A 12 8.99 9.93 21.27
N ALA A 13 9.30 11.22 21.41
CA ALA A 13 9.02 12.23 20.38
C ALA A 13 9.88 12.05 19.11
N MET A 14 11.12 11.56 19.23
CA MET A 14 11.96 11.25 18.06
C MET A 14 11.52 9.98 17.33
N ALA A 15 10.91 9.01 18.02
CA ALA A 15 10.43 7.76 17.42
C ALA A 15 9.12 7.94 16.61
N THR A 16 8.40 9.04 16.81
CA THR A 16 7.13 9.36 16.12
C THR A 16 7.26 10.42 15.04
N GLN A 17 8.48 10.93 14.81
CA GLN A 17 8.72 11.89 13.74
C GLN A 17 8.55 11.17 12.40
N SER A 18 7.36 11.29 11.81
CA SER A 18 7.16 10.98 10.39
C SER A 18 8.13 11.85 9.63
N ALA A 19 9.14 11.23 9.03
CA ALA A 19 10.00 11.92 8.07
C ALA A 19 9.11 12.24 6.87
N VAL A 20 8.54 13.45 6.84
CA VAL A 20 8.11 14.05 5.59
C VAL A 20 9.41 14.33 4.84
N ALA A 21 9.91 13.31 4.15
CA ALA A 21 11.06 13.47 3.29
C ALA A 21 10.58 14.26 2.08
N ASP A 22 11.42 15.16 1.59
CA ASP A 22 11.20 15.76 0.27
C ASP A 22 11.66 14.72 -0.76
N GLU A 23 10.79 13.77 -1.11
CA GLU A 23 11.16 12.66 -1.97
C GLU A 23 11.42 13.17 -3.40
N ARG A 24 12.69 13.23 -3.79
CA ARG A 24 13.09 13.63 -5.14
C ARG A 24 12.62 12.67 -6.24
N ALA A 25 12.33 11.42 -5.89
CA ALA A 25 11.95 10.38 -6.83
C ALA A 25 11.05 9.35 -6.15
N VAL A 26 10.07 8.85 -6.91
CA VAL A 26 9.17 7.77 -6.49
C VAL A 26 9.36 6.59 -7.44
N ILE A 27 9.67 5.42 -6.89
CA ILE A 27 9.71 4.15 -7.62
C ILE A 27 8.51 3.32 -7.16
N LEU A 28 7.53 3.14 -8.05
CA LEU A 28 6.34 2.33 -7.80
C LEU A 28 6.49 0.98 -8.51
N ILE A 29 6.44 -0.11 -7.74
CA ILE A 29 6.45 -1.48 -8.26
C ILE A 29 5.07 -2.08 -8.00
N ILE A 30 4.39 -2.51 -9.07
CA ILE A 30 3.05 -3.11 -8.99
C ILE A 30 3.18 -4.59 -9.36
N GLY A 31 2.78 -5.47 -8.44
CA GLY A 31 2.49 -6.86 -8.77
C GLY A 31 1.01 -6.99 -9.13
N ASP A 32 0.71 -7.20 -10.41
CA ASP A 32 -0.67 -7.40 -10.84
C ASP A 32 -1.23 -8.71 -10.26
N GLY A 33 -2.40 -8.65 -9.63
CA GLY A 33 -2.98 -9.76 -8.86
C GLY A 33 -2.15 -10.21 -7.65
N PHE A 34 -1.16 -9.42 -7.21
CA PHE A 34 -0.24 -9.81 -6.14
C PHE A 34 -0.81 -9.50 -4.74
N ASP A 35 -1.20 -10.56 -4.03
CA ASP A 35 -1.81 -10.51 -2.69
C ASP A 35 -0.90 -11.20 -1.65
N ASP A 36 -1.22 -11.07 -0.37
CA ASP A 36 -0.50 -11.67 0.76
C ASP A 36 -0.34 -13.19 0.62
N THR A 37 -1.30 -13.84 -0.03
CA THR A 37 -1.24 -15.26 -0.39
C THR A 37 -0.10 -15.56 -1.36
N HIS A 38 0.06 -14.75 -2.43
CA HIS A 38 1.16 -14.86 -3.38
C HIS A 38 2.52 -14.57 -2.74
N VAL A 39 2.61 -13.56 -1.86
CA VAL A 39 3.83 -13.28 -1.08
C VAL A 39 4.24 -14.51 -0.26
N THR A 40 3.27 -15.14 0.41
CA THR A 40 3.52 -16.32 1.27
C THR A 40 3.94 -17.54 0.46
N MET A 41 3.29 -17.80 -0.68
CA MET A 41 3.69 -18.85 -1.61
C MET A 41 5.13 -18.66 -2.10
N GLY A 42 5.46 -17.44 -2.54
CA GLY A 42 6.81 -17.09 -3.00
C GLY A 42 7.86 -17.24 -1.90
N ARG A 43 7.56 -16.84 -0.67
CA ARG A 43 8.46 -17.01 0.49
C ARG A 43 8.72 -18.47 0.78
N ASN A 44 7.67 -19.29 0.87
CA ASN A 44 7.79 -20.71 1.14
C ASN A 44 8.63 -21.41 0.08
N TYR A 45 8.45 -21.04 -1.19
CA TYR A 45 9.20 -21.62 -2.30
C TYR A 45 10.68 -21.18 -2.33
N LEU A 46 10.95 -19.88 -2.18
CA LEU A 46 12.29 -19.32 -2.39
C LEU A 46 13.18 -19.36 -1.14
N LYS A 47 12.58 -19.28 0.05
CA LYS A 47 13.28 -19.08 1.33
C LYS A 47 12.86 -20.07 2.41
N GLY A 48 11.88 -20.93 2.14
CA GLY A 48 11.30 -21.85 3.11
C GLY A 48 10.34 -21.16 4.09
N GLN A 49 9.63 -21.96 4.89
CA GLN A 49 8.56 -21.51 5.78
C GLN A 49 8.96 -20.43 6.80
N ALA A 50 10.21 -20.46 7.27
CA ALA A 50 10.75 -19.53 8.26
C ALA A 50 11.66 -18.44 7.63
N GLY A 51 11.76 -18.42 6.30
CA GLY A 51 12.57 -17.46 5.57
C GLY A 51 11.91 -16.08 5.47
N GLN A 52 12.60 -15.11 4.89
CA GLN A 52 12.08 -13.76 4.64
C GLN A 52 12.43 -13.30 3.22
N LEU A 53 11.50 -12.60 2.59
CA LEU A 53 11.72 -11.91 1.31
C LEU A 53 12.26 -10.49 1.55
N LEU A 54 12.77 -9.84 0.49
CA LEU A 54 13.15 -8.43 0.55
C LEU A 54 11.95 -7.54 0.92
N LEU A 55 10.76 -7.89 0.43
CA LEU A 55 9.51 -7.18 0.68
C LEU A 55 9.13 -7.21 2.18
N ASP A 56 9.53 -8.25 2.92
CA ASP A 56 9.27 -8.38 4.36
C ASP A 56 10.13 -7.45 5.23
N GLN A 57 11.20 -6.88 4.66
CA GLN A 57 12.11 -5.97 5.34
C GLN A 57 11.70 -4.50 5.16
N MET A 58 10.66 -4.21 4.38
CA MET A 58 10.16 -2.86 4.19
C MET A 58 9.62 -2.30 5.53
N PRO A 59 9.93 -1.04 5.87
CA PRO A 59 9.62 -0.49 7.20
C PRO A 59 8.13 -0.29 7.46
N PHE A 60 7.32 -0.21 6.40
CA PHE A 60 5.88 0.00 6.47
C PHE A 60 5.13 -1.04 5.64
N ARG A 61 4.04 -1.55 6.20
CA ARG A 61 3.07 -2.41 5.53
C ARG A 61 1.67 -1.87 5.81
N GLY A 62 0.85 -1.81 4.77
CA GLY A 62 -0.54 -1.38 4.86
C GLY A 62 -1.42 -2.18 3.94
N ALA A 63 -2.72 -2.19 4.24
CA ALA A 63 -3.75 -2.74 3.36
C ALA A 63 -4.54 -1.57 2.77
N VAL A 64 -4.82 -1.63 1.47
CA VAL A 64 -5.61 -0.62 0.75
C VAL A 64 -6.77 -1.29 0.03
N GLN A 65 -7.89 -0.60 -0.05
CA GLN A 65 -9.04 -1.01 -0.83
C GLN A 65 -9.15 -0.12 -2.06
N VAL A 66 -9.37 -0.72 -3.22
CA VAL A 66 -9.75 0.01 -4.44
C VAL A 66 -11.26 -0.08 -4.60
N GLU A 67 -11.93 1.06 -4.59
CA GLU A 67 -13.36 1.15 -4.87
C GLU A 67 -13.62 1.11 -6.38
N THR A 68 -14.62 0.36 -6.79
CA THR A 68 -15.09 0.25 -8.18
C THR A 68 -16.60 0.42 -8.22
N VAL A 69 -17.11 1.07 -9.27
CA VAL A 69 -18.55 1.24 -9.47
C VAL A 69 -18.99 0.74 -10.85
N ASP A 70 -20.26 0.38 -10.99
CA ASP A 70 -20.88 0.10 -12.28
C ASP A 70 -21.30 1.40 -13.00
N SER A 71 -21.92 1.28 -14.18
CA SER A 71 -22.43 2.41 -14.95
C SER A 71 -23.55 3.19 -14.26
N ALA A 72 -24.21 2.59 -13.26
CA ALA A 72 -25.23 3.22 -12.44
C ALA A 72 -24.67 3.80 -11.13
N GLY A 73 -23.35 3.72 -10.92
CA GLY A 73 -22.68 4.19 -9.70
C GLY A 73 -22.80 3.22 -8.51
N LYS A 74 -23.27 1.98 -8.73
CA LYS A 74 -23.35 0.97 -7.66
C LYS A 74 -21.99 0.33 -7.44
N PRO A 75 -21.58 0.06 -6.19
CA PRO A 75 -20.33 -0.63 -5.89
C PRO A 75 -20.24 -2.02 -6.55
N ILE A 76 -19.08 -2.30 -7.15
CA ILE A 76 -18.65 -3.63 -7.56
C ILE A 76 -17.45 -4.02 -6.70
N TYR A 77 -17.49 -5.23 -6.13
CA TYR A 77 -16.47 -5.69 -5.16
C TYR A 77 -15.24 -6.34 -5.81
N VAL A 78 -15.29 -6.61 -7.11
CA VAL A 78 -14.19 -7.19 -7.88
C VAL A 78 -13.80 -6.22 -8.98
N ALA A 79 -12.61 -5.66 -8.85
CA ALA A 79 -12.02 -4.72 -9.80
C ALA A 79 -11.22 -5.45 -10.88
N ASP A 80 -10.90 -4.77 -11.98
CA ASP A 80 -9.98 -5.26 -13.02
C ASP A 80 -8.66 -4.47 -13.01
N SER A 81 -7.70 -4.81 -13.87
CA SER A 81 -6.41 -4.10 -13.89
C SER A 81 -6.54 -2.65 -14.39
N ALA A 82 -7.56 -2.33 -15.19
CA ALA A 82 -7.75 -1.00 -15.79
C ALA A 82 -8.23 0.04 -14.77
N ASN A 83 -9.29 -0.31 -14.03
CA ASN A 83 -9.86 0.61 -13.06
C ASN A 83 -8.98 0.75 -11.80
N THR A 84 -8.31 -0.32 -11.38
CA THR A 84 -7.32 -0.28 -10.29
C THR A 84 -6.14 0.60 -10.63
N ALA A 85 -5.59 0.48 -11.84
CA ALA A 85 -4.52 1.38 -12.31
C ALA A 85 -4.97 2.85 -12.34
N THR A 86 -6.21 3.11 -12.78
CA THR A 86 -6.76 4.48 -12.78
C THR A 86 -6.90 5.04 -11.37
N ALA A 87 -7.46 4.26 -10.44
CA ALA A 87 -7.61 4.68 -9.06
C ALA A 87 -6.25 4.94 -8.38
N LEU A 88 -5.26 4.08 -8.60
CA LEU A 88 -3.90 4.25 -8.05
C LEU A 88 -3.18 5.47 -8.64
N ALA A 89 -3.32 5.71 -9.95
CA ALA A 89 -2.60 6.79 -10.63
C ALA A 89 -3.24 8.16 -10.43
N THR A 90 -4.56 8.23 -10.25
CA THR A 90 -5.32 9.50 -10.27
C THR A 90 -6.06 9.80 -8.97
N GLY A 91 -6.22 8.82 -8.08
CA GLY A 91 -7.09 8.94 -6.90
C GLY A 91 -8.59 8.94 -7.20
N ALA A 92 -9.00 8.81 -8.47
CA ALA A 92 -10.40 8.83 -8.87
C ALA A 92 -10.98 7.42 -9.01
N VAL A 93 -12.17 7.21 -8.44
CA VAL A 93 -12.97 5.99 -8.64
C VAL A 93 -13.50 5.94 -10.07
N THR A 94 -13.51 4.75 -10.68
CA THR A 94 -13.98 4.52 -12.05
C THR A 94 -14.67 3.17 -12.22
N GLN A 95 -15.22 2.95 -13.42
CA GLN A 95 -15.90 1.72 -13.80
C GLN A 95 -14.92 0.68 -14.35
N ILE A 96 -15.31 -0.59 -14.32
CA ILE A 96 -14.54 -1.69 -14.92
C ILE A 96 -14.17 -1.36 -16.38
N ALA A 97 -12.97 -1.77 -16.80
CA ALA A 97 -12.41 -1.56 -18.14
C ALA A 97 -12.19 -0.09 -18.55
N ARG A 98 -12.29 0.88 -17.64
CA ARG A 98 -11.99 2.29 -17.91
C ARG A 98 -10.57 2.65 -17.48
N ILE A 99 -9.86 3.39 -18.34
CA ILE A 99 -8.51 3.90 -18.10
C ILE A 99 -8.52 5.43 -18.16
N GLY A 100 -8.02 6.10 -17.12
CA GLY A 100 -7.83 7.56 -17.13
C GLY A 100 -9.12 8.38 -17.22
N LYS A 101 -10.25 7.77 -16.88
CA LYS A 101 -11.58 8.42 -16.81
C LYS A 101 -12.16 8.21 -15.43
N ASN A 102 -12.84 9.22 -14.91
CA ASN A 102 -13.65 9.07 -13.70
C ASN A 102 -14.92 8.24 -13.98
N ALA A 103 -15.65 7.88 -12.93
CA ALA A 103 -16.89 7.11 -13.00
C ALA A 103 -18.06 7.85 -13.66
N ALA A 104 -18.01 9.18 -13.71
CA ALA A 104 -19.02 10.04 -14.34
C ALA A 104 -19.03 9.95 -15.88
#